data_AF-A0A9D2AGC6-F1
#
_entry.id   AF-A0A9D2AGC6-F1
#
_cell.length_a   1.000
_cell.length_b   1.000
_cell.length_c   1.000
_cell.angle_alpha   90.00
_cell.angle_beta   90.00
_cell.angle_gamma   90.00
#
_symmetry.space_group_name_H-M   'P 1'
#
loop_
_entity.id
_entity.type
_entity.pdbx_description
1 polymer ?
#
loop_
_entity_poly.entity_id
_entity_poly.type
_entity_poly.pdbx_seq_one_letter_code
_entity_poly.pdbx_strand_id
1 'polypeptide(L)'
;MQPVGRDLMRQFVWLGIAMVPPALIFYWVDSAFFAPGRMPVCVQEKLPEGRVCPDTLLAMRDSVIVWIDARSESDFEVRHMELPENNMFPIRPGELMQDQMDTAMSRLTEIGPNDAVVVFCTGGCSTAEEVAAALRETGIIEAPVYVLEGGWDAIKDNKNLVP
;
A
#
# COMPACT_ATOMS: atom_id res chain seq x y z
N MET A 1 -48.70 -34.22 -17.72
CA MET A 1 -47.48 -33.50 -18.16
C MET A 1 -47.62 -33.18 -19.64
N GLN A 2 -47.84 -31.92 -19.99
CA GLN A 2 -47.86 -31.50 -21.40
C GLN A 2 -46.42 -31.51 -21.95
N PRO A 3 -46.19 -31.96 -23.19
CA PRO A 3 -44.87 -31.96 -23.78
C PRO A 3 -44.42 -30.50 -23.98
N VAL A 4 -43.29 -30.12 -23.37
CA VAL A 4 -42.64 -28.85 -23.68
C VAL A 4 -42.31 -28.88 -25.17
N GLY A 5 -43.03 -28.07 -25.95
CA GLY A 5 -42.86 -28.02 -27.40
C GLY A 5 -41.42 -27.69 -27.75
N ARG A 6 -40.88 -28.37 -28.77
CA ARG A 6 -39.52 -28.19 -29.29
C ARG A 6 -39.18 -26.71 -29.56
N ASP A 7 -40.19 -25.88 -29.83
CA ASP A 7 -40.07 -24.43 -30.02
C ASP A 7 -39.80 -23.66 -28.73
N LEU A 8 -40.39 -24.05 -27.60
CA LEU A 8 -40.13 -23.42 -26.31
C LEU A 8 -38.68 -23.63 -25.87
N MET A 9 -38.17 -24.85 -26.04
CA MET A 9 -36.77 -25.15 -25.71
C MET A 9 -35.80 -24.39 -26.62
N ARG A 10 -36.13 -24.24 -27.91
CA ARG A 10 -35.32 -23.50 -28.88
C ARG A 10 -35.32 -22.00 -28.61
N GLN A 11 -36.44 -21.44 -28.14
CA GLN A 11 -36.54 -20.03 -27.70
C GLN A 11 -35.69 -19.76 -26.46
N PHE A 12 -35.70 -20.65 -25.46
CA PHE A 12 -34.84 -20.50 -24.28
C PHE A 12 -33.35 -20.56 -24.61
N VAL A 13 -32.94 -21.47 -25.51
CA VAL A 13 -31.55 -21.55 -25.96
C VAL A 13 -31.14 -20.27 -26.70
N TRP A 14 -32.00 -19.73 -27.56
CA TRP A 14 -31.73 -18.47 -28.25
C TRP A 14 -31.65 -17.27 -27.31
N LEU A 15 -32.53 -17.19 -26.31
CA LEU A 15 -32.47 -16.16 -25.27
C LEU A 15 -31.18 -16.25 -24.45
N GLY A 16 -30.77 -17.46 -24.07
CA GLY A 16 -29.51 -17.69 -23.35
C GLY A 16 -28.30 -17.22 -24.17
N ILE A 17 -28.23 -17.61 -25.45
CA ILE A 17 -27.15 -17.19 -26.35
C ILE A 17 -27.17 -15.68 -26.57
N ALA A 18 -28.34 -15.05 -26.70
CA ALA A 18 -28.46 -13.61 -26.90
C ALA A 18 -28.01 -12.80 -25.67
N MET A 19 -28.05 -13.36 -24.46
CA MET A 19 -27.61 -12.69 -23.23
C MET A 19 -26.10 -12.81 -22.96
N VAL A 20 -25.40 -13.75 -23.59
CA VAL A 20 -23.95 -13.91 -23.39
C VAL A 20 -23.15 -12.70 -23.90
N PRO A 21 -23.37 -12.16 -25.12
CA PRO A 21 -22.65 -10.99 -25.59
C PRO A 21 -22.78 -9.74 -24.70
N PRO A 22 -23.99 -9.29 -24.29
CA PRO A 22 -24.10 -8.15 -23.40
C PRO A 22 -23.47 -8.41 -22.03
N ALA A 23 -23.56 -9.64 -21.49
CA ALA A 23 -22.87 -9.98 -20.24
C ALA A 23 -21.35 -9.88 -20.35
N LEU A 24 -20.77 -10.35 -21.46
CA LEU A 24 -19.33 -10.20 -21.73
C LEU A 24 -18.92 -8.74 -21.94
N ILE A 25 -19.76 -7.94 -22.60
CA ILE A 25 -19.53 -6.50 -22.76
C ILE A 25 -19.56 -5.81 -21.40
N PHE A 26 -20.55 -6.09 -20.56
CA PHE A 26 -20.63 -5.51 -19.22
C PHE A 26 -19.44 -5.92 -18.35
N TYR A 27 -19.01 -7.19 -18.41
CA TYR A 27 -17.80 -7.65 -17.73
C TYR A 27 -16.53 -6.94 -18.22
N TRP A 28 -16.40 -6.73 -19.53
CA TRP A 28 -15.27 -6.00 -20.11
C TRP A 28 -15.29 -4.51 -19.74
N VAL A 29 -16.46 -3.86 -19.76
CA VAL A 29 -16.61 -2.46 -19.37
C VAL A 29 -16.30 -2.28 -17.89
N ASP A 30 -16.79 -3.17 -17.03
CA ASP A 30 -16.48 -3.17 -15.59
C ASP A 30 -14.98 -3.32 -15.34
N SER A 31 -14.33 -4.30 -15.98
CA SER A 31 -12.88 -4.50 -15.86
C SER A 31 -12.03 -3.41 -16.50
N ALA A 32 -12.49 -2.74 -17.56
CA ALA A 32 -11.73 -1.67 -18.21
C ALA A 32 -11.88 -0.31 -17.52
N PHE A 33 -13.08 0.03 -17.02
CA PHE A 33 -13.40 1.35 -16.47
C PHE A 33 -13.50 1.39 -14.95
N PHE A 34 -13.99 0.30 -14.33
CA PHE A 34 -14.30 0.25 -12.90
C PHE A 34 -13.36 -0.66 -12.11
N ALA A 35 -12.26 -1.14 -12.71
CA ALA A 35 -11.27 -1.94 -11.99
C ALA A 35 -10.92 -1.28 -10.64
N PRO A 36 -11.34 -1.88 -9.51
CA PRO A 36 -11.07 -1.32 -8.20
C PRO A 36 -9.57 -1.45 -7.96
N GLY A 37 -8.84 -0.33 -8.03
CA GLY A 37 -7.38 -0.34 -7.85
C GLY A 37 -6.61 0.70 -8.66
N ARG A 38 -7.21 1.39 -9.65
CA ARG A 38 -6.56 2.58 -10.24
C ARG A 38 -6.76 3.78 -9.31
N MET A 39 -6.00 3.83 -8.23
CA MET A 39 -5.82 5.09 -7.51
C MET A 39 -5.29 6.14 -8.50
N PRO A 40 -5.76 7.40 -8.44
CA PRO A 40 -5.21 8.45 -9.28
C PRO A 40 -3.70 8.49 -9.09
N VAL A 41 -2.96 8.74 -10.17
CA VAL A 41 -1.49 8.82 -10.15
C VAL A 41 -1.08 9.75 -9.01
N CYS A 42 -0.24 9.26 -8.12
CA CYS A 42 0.25 10.05 -6.99
C CYS A 42 1.07 11.22 -7.53
N VAL A 43 0.64 12.45 -7.26
CA VAL A 43 1.35 13.67 -7.66
C VAL A 43 1.95 14.30 -6.42
N GLN A 44 3.28 14.29 -6.33
CA GLN A 44 4.03 14.76 -5.15
C GLN A 44 3.68 16.21 -4.76
N GLU A 45 3.45 17.08 -5.74
CA GLU A 45 3.13 18.52 -5.54
C GLU A 45 1.77 18.76 -4.87
N LYS A 46 0.87 17.77 -4.90
CA LYS A 46 -0.47 17.88 -4.30
C LYS A 46 -0.54 17.26 -2.90
N LEU A 47 0.52 16.59 -2.46
CA LEU A 47 0.57 15.94 -1.17
C LEU A 47 0.87 16.96 -0.06
N PRO A 48 0.33 16.75 1.15
CA PRO A 48 0.75 17.51 2.32
C PRO A 48 2.23 17.25 2.63
N GLU A 49 2.86 18.19 3.33
CA GLU A 49 4.26 18.10 3.73
C GLU A 49 4.53 16.81 4.53
N GLY A 50 5.69 16.19 4.29
CA GLY A 50 6.08 14.95 4.96
C GLY A 50 5.39 13.68 4.43
N ARG A 51 4.65 13.75 3.32
CA ARG A 51 4.21 12.56 2.56
C ARG A 51 5.02 12.39 1.28
N VAL A 52 5.19 11.14 0.84
CA VAL A 52 5.97 10.81 -0.35
C VAL A 52 5.22 9.85 -1.26
N CYS A 53 5.28 10.12 -2.56
CA CYS A 53 4.79 9.19 -3.58
C CYS A 53 5.75 8.01 -3.78
N PRO A 54 5.24 6.82 -4.12
CA PRO A 54 6.05 5.68 -4.50
C PRO A 54 7.11 5.98 -5.58
N ASP A 55 6.74 6.73 -6.62
CA ASP A 55 7.65 7.04 -7.73
C ASP A 55 8.82 7.94 -7.29
N THR A 56 8.60 8.83 -6.32
CA THR A 56 9.65 9.66 -5.73
C THR A 56 10.64 8.80 -4.93
N LEU A 57 10.16 7.79 -4.21
CA LEU A 57 11.03 6.85 -3.48
C LEU A 57 11.91 6.03 -4.43
N LEU A 58 11.37 5.62 -5.58
CA LEU A 58 12.17 4.92 -6.60
C LEU A 58 13.33 5.77 -7.13
N ALA A 59 13.16 7.09 -7.19
CA ALA A 59 14.24 8.01 -7.55
C ALA A 59 15.30 8.12 -6.46
N MET A 60 14.95 7.86 -5.20
CA MET A 60 15.85 7.88 -4.03
C MET A 60 16.46 6.51 -3.71
N ARG A 61 16.34 5.52 -4.59
CA ARG A 61 16.82 4.14 -4.39
C ARG A 61 18.31 3.99 -4.06
N ASP A 62 19.12 5.01 -4.39
CA ASP A 62 20.56 5.01 -4.13
C ASP A 62 20.88 5.47 -2.69
N SER A 63 19.88 5.96 -1.94
CA SER A 63 19.97 6.33 -0.51
C SER A 63 19.61 5.16 0.40
N VAL A 64 20.07 5.19 1.66
CA VAL A 64 19.64 4.19 2.65
C VAL A 64 18.23 4.55 3.10
N ILE A 65 17.30 3.61 2.93
CA ILE A 65 15.91 3.80 3.37
C ILE A 65 15.64 2.88 4.56
N VAL A 66 15.33 3.47 5.71
CA VAL A 66 14.83 2.74 6.88
C VAL A 66 13.31 2.76 6.84
N TRP A 67 12.72 1.58 6.84
CA TRP A 67 11.29 1.40 6.72
C TRP A 67 10.66 1.14 8.09
N ILE A 68 9.52 1.77 8.33
CA ILE A 68 8.74 1.64 9.55
C ILE A 68 7.35 1.13 9.20
N ASP A 69 7.04 -0.10 9.64
CA ASP A 69 5.71 -0.70 9.47
C ASP A 69 4.82 -0.32 10.65
N ALA A 70 3.83 0.53 10.38
CA ALA A 70 2.86 1.00 11.35
C ALA A 70 1.53 0.22 11.34
N ARG A 71 1.49 -0.93 10.67
CA ARG A 71 0.29 -1.80 10.66
C ARG A 71 0.14 -2.60 11.95
N SER A 72 -1.04 -3.19 12.11
CA SER A 72 -1.34 -4.10 13.22
C SER A 72 -0.39 -5.30 13.25
N GLU A 73 -0.27 -5.93 14.43
CA GLU A 73 0.54 -7.14 14.58
C GLU A 73 0.10 -8.27 13.67
N SER A 74 -1.20 -8.51 13.60
CA SER A 74 -1.78 -9.52 12.72
C SER A 74 -1.44 -9.28 11.26
N ASP A 75 -1.44 -8.02 10.79
CA ASP A 75 -1.11 -7.71 9.39
C ASP A 75 0.38 -7.89 9.09
N PHE A 76 1.23 -7.60 10.08
CA PHE A 76 2.68 -7.78 9.99
C PHE A 76 3.06 -9.27 9.93
N GLU A 77 2.46 -10.09 10.80
CA GLU A 77 2.70 -11.54 10.86
C GLU A 77 2.26 -12.27 9.60
N VAL A 78 1.15 -11.84 8.98
CA VAL A 78 0.67 -12.43 7.72
C VAL A 78 1.69 -12.19 6.61
N ARG A 79 2.17 -10.95 6.49
CA ARG A 79 3.18 -10.58 5.48
C ARG A 79 3.80 -9.24 5.81
N HIS A 80 5.13 -9.19 5.81
CA HIS A 80 5.93 -7.98 5.96
C HIS A 80 7.06 -7.95 4.91
N MET A 81 7.80 -6.85 4.84
CA MET A 81 9.00 -6.78 4.00
C MET A 81 10.17 -7.44 4.71
N GLU A 82 10.87 -8.31 4.00
CA GLU A 82 12.13 -8.89 4.44
C GLU A 82 13.25 -8.15 3.73
N LEU A 83 13.99 -7.32 4.47
CA LEU A 83 15.09 -6.51 3.93
C LEU A 83 16.45 -7.06 4.40
N PRO A 84 17.46 -7.13 3.52
CA PRO A 84 18.75 -7.79 3.81
C PRO A 84 19.64 -7.13 4.88
N GLU A 85 19.19 -6.06 5.56
CA GLU A 85 20.02 -5.28 6.51
C GLU A 85 19.29 -4.77 7.76
N ASN A 86 18.21 -5.42 8.22
CA ASN A 86 17.39 -4.93 9.35
C ASN A 86 16.91 -3.47 9.19
N ASN A 87 16.76 -2.98 7.96
CA ASN A 87 16.22 -1.65 7.67
C ASN A 87 14.67 -1.62 7.74
N MET A 88 14.07 -2.52 8.52
CA MET A 88 12.63 -2.61 8.71
C MET A 88 12.30 -2.79 10.19
N PHE A 89 11.47 -1.90 10.74
CA PHE A 89 11.03 -1.97 12.12
C PHE A 89 9.51 -1.84 12.24
N PRO A 90 8.83 -2.71 13.00
CA PRO A 90 7.43 -2.50 13.35
C PRO A 90 7.33 -1.45 14.48
N ILE A 91 6.63 -0.34 14.25
CA ILE A 91 6.32 0.66 15.28
C ILE A 91 4.83 0.98 15.23
N ARG A 92 4.12 0.75 16.33
CA ARG A 92 2.67 0.85 16.42
C ARG A 92 2.28 1.78 17.58
N PRO A 93 1.23 2.59 17.44
CA PRO A 93 0.66 3.30 18.58
C PRO A 93 0.18 2.33 19.64
N GLY A 94 0.37 2.71 20.91
CA GLY A 94 -0.06 1.93 22.06
C GLY A 94 1.05 1.73 23.08
N GLU A 95 0.85 0.77 23.98
CA GLU A 95 1.73 0.55 25.14
C GLU A 95 3.17 0.16 24.76
N LEU A 96 3.35 -0.53 23.63
CA LEU A 96 4.65 -1.00 23.14
C LEU A 96 5.37 0.00 22.23
N MET A 97 4.77 1.15 21.95
CA MET A 97 5.31 2.12 20.99
C MET A 97 6.72 2.56 21.40
N GLN A 98 6.94 2.85 22.68
CA GLN A 98 8.23 3.33 23.18
C GLN A 98 9.31 2.26 23.00
N ASP A 99 9.05 1.02 23.41
CA ASP A 99 10.00 -0.10 23.28
C ASP A 99 10.36 -0.38 21.81
N GLN A 100 9.37 -0.26 20.92
CA GLN A 100 9.56 -0.41 19.47
C GLN A 100 10.38 0.74 18.90
N MET A 101 10.12 1.97 19.32
CA MET A 101 10.90 3.15 18.94
C MET A 101 12.35 3.03 19.42
N ASP A 102 12.58 2.61 20.67
CA ASP A 102 13.92 2.44 21.24
C ASP A 102 14.73 1.39 20.46
N THR A 103 14.07 0.31 20.04
CA THR A 103 14.67 -0.73 19.19
C THR A 103 15.10 -0.17 17.83
N ALA A 104 14.25 0.66 17.21
CA ALA A 104 14.57 1.29 15.93
C ALA A 104 15.59 2.42 16.06
N MET A 105 15.68 3.08 17.21
CA MET A 105 16.44 4.32 17.42
C MET A 105 17.93 4.15 17.12
N SER A 106 18.50 2.99 17.46
CA SER A 106 19.91 2.69 17.16
C SER A 106 20.18 2.80 15.66
N ARG A 107 19.26 2.31 14.82
CA ARG A 107 19.42 2.40 13.36
C ARG A 107 19.06 3.79 12.82
N LEU A 108 18.04 4.43 13.39
CA LEU A 108 17.56 5.75 12.96
C LEU A 108 18.56 6.87 13.26
N THR A 109 19.46 6.68 14.23
CA THR A 109 20.52 7.65 14.57
C THR A 109 21.82 7.44 13.80
N GLU A 110 21.97 6.30 13.10
CA GLU A 110 23.12 6.03 12.23
C GLU A 110 22.96 6.65 10.83
N ILE A 111 21.72 6.88 10.40
CA ILE A 111 21.40 7.41 9.08
C ILE A 111 21.51 8.94 9.05
N GLY A 112 21.96 9.47 7.92
CA GLY A 112 22.25 10.90 7.76
C GLY A 112 21.15 11.68 7.03
N PRO A 113 21.36 12.98 6.78
CA PRO A 113 20.39 13.84 6.10
C PRO A 113 20.16 13.50 4.62
N ASN A 114 21.02 12.68 4.01
CA ASN A 114 20.87 12.20 2.63
C ASN A 114 20.12 10.86 2.53
N ASP A 115 19.81 10.25 3.68
CA ASP A 115 19.05 9.00 3.79
C ASP A 115 17.57 9.32 4.03
N ALA A 116 16.72 8.31 4.14
CA ALA A 116 15.29 8.52 4.36
C ALA A 116 14.71 7.52 5.36
N VAL A 117 13.77 8.00 6.17
CA VAL A 117 12.89 7.15 6.98
C VAL A 117 11.51 7.14 6.34
N VAL A 118 11.00 5.96 6.01
CA VAL A 118 9.69 5.82 5.36
C VAL A 118 8.76 5.03 6.27
N VAL A 119 7.72 5.72 6.74
CA VAL A 119 6.65 5.13 7.55
C VAL A 119 5.48 4.78 6.64
N PHE A 120 4.96 3.57 6.76
CA PHE A 120 3.76 3.15 6.03
C PHE A 120 2.81 2.40 6.94
N CYS A 121 1.54 2.42 6.57
CA CYS A 121 0.49 1.63 7.20
C CYS A 121 -0.35 0.99 6.08
N THR A 122 -1.53 0.47 6.37
CA THR A 122 -2.50 0.06 5.35
C THR A 122 -3.00 1.31 4.59
N GLY A 123 -3.37 1.19 3.31
CA GLY A 123 -3.80 2.34 2.51
C GLY A 123 -4.91 3.16 3.20
N GLY A 124 -4.67 4.47 3.37
CA GLY A 124 -5.63 5.39 4.00
C GLY A 124 -5.68 5.38 5.54
N CYS A 125 -4.71 4.79 6.22
CA CYS A 125 -4.65 4.78 7.68
C CYS A 125 -3.86 5.98 8.24
N SER A 126 -4.31 6.53 9.39
CA SER A 126 -3.69 7.69 10.07
C SER A 126 -2.52 7.31 10.98
N THR A 127 -2.36 6.03 11.27
CA THR A 127 -1.34 5.52 12.20
C THR A 127 0.09 5.81 11.72
N ALA A 128 0.34 5.76 10.41
CA ALA A 128 1.65 6.13 9.88
C ALA A 128 1.98 7.60 10.13
N GLU A 129 0.99 8.49 10.15
CA GLU A 129 1.20 9.91 10.46
C GLU A 129 1.53 10.13 11.93
N GLU A 130 0.82 9.44 12.82
CA GLU A 130 1.09 9.48 14.26
C GLU A 130 2.51 9.00 14.58
N VAL A 131 2.91 7.87 14.00
CA VAL A 131 4.27 7.33 14.17
C VAL A 131 5.32 8.27 13.55
N ALA A 132 5.06 8.81 12.36
CA ALA A 132 5.97 9.77 11.73
C ALA A 132 6.10 11.07 12.53
N ALA A 133 5.02 11.56 13.13
CA ALA A 133 5.03 12.72 14.01
C ALA A 133 5.89 12.44 15.26
N ALA A 134 5.67 11.30 15.93
CA ALA A 134 6.45 10.91 17.09
C ALA A 134 7.95 10.77 16.78
N LEU A 135 8.30 10.22 15.61
CA LEU A 135 9.70 10.14 15.16
C LEU A 135 10.31 11.52 14.92
N ARG A 136 9.58 12.45 14.29
CA ARG A 136 10.05 13.82 14.06
C ARG A 136 10.21 14.60 15.37
N GLU A 137 9.31 14.40 16.33
CA GLU A 137 9.35 15.04 17.64
C GLU A 137 10.58 14.68 18.47
N THR A 138 11.22 13.53 18.19
CA THR A 138 12.47 13.17 18.87
C THR A 138 13.58 14.19 18.65
N GLY A 139 13.63 14.84 17.48
CA GLY A 139 14.65 15.82 17.12
C GLY A 139 16.09 15.29 17.01
N ILE A 140 16.30 13.98 17.14
CA ILE A 140 17.62 13.34 17.09
C ILE A 140 17.87 12.73 15.69
N ILE A 141 16.81 12.40 14.96
CA ILE A 141 16.90 11.81 13.62
C ILE A 141 17.23 12.92 12.61
N GLU A 142 18.41 12.85 12.00
CA GLU A 142 18.84 13.82 10.97
C GLU A 142 18.18 13.55 9.61
N ALA A 143 17.85 12.29 9.32
CA ALA A 143 17.19 11.89 8.09
C ALA A 143 15.74 12.39 8.03
N PRO A 144 15.27 12.86 6.86
CA PRO A 144 13.87 13.18 6.67
C PRO A 144 12.95 11.97 6.87
N VAL A 145 11.89 12.17 7.66
CA VAL A 145 10.84 11.18 7.91
C VAL A 145 9.65 11.44 6.99
N TYR A 146 9.29 10.47 6.16
CA TYR A 146 8.19 10.52 5.22
C TYR A 146 7.10 9.49 5.55
N VAL A 147 5.86 9.80 5.19
CA VAL A 147 4.75 8.85 5.17
C VAL A 147 4.48 8.42 3.73
N LEU A 148 4.45 7.12 3.48
CA LEU A 148 4.19 6.56 2.15
C LEU A 148 2.72 6.69 1.77
N GLU A 149 2.43 7.41 0.69
CA GLU A 149 1.09 7.48 0.12
C GLU A 149 0.69 6.11 -0.48
N GLY A 150 -0.52 5.64 -0.16
CA GLY A 150 -1.00 4.31 -0.55
C GLY A 150 -0.49 3.15 0.30
N GLY A 151 0.49 3.39 1.20
CA GLY A 151 0.91 2.45 2.23
C GLY A 151 1.32 1.07 1.71
N TRP A 152 0.90 0.02 2.41
CA TRP A 152 1.20 -1.38 2.08
C TRP A 152 0.70 -1.80 0.70
N ASP A 153 -0.41 -1.21 0.22
CA ASP A 153 -0.94 -1.53 -1.11
C ASP A 153 0.01 -1.02 -2.21
N ALA A 154 0.56 0.18 -2.04
CA ALA A 154 1.56 0.71 -2.97
C ALA A 154 2.83 -0.17 -3.04
N ILE A 155 3.27 -0.72 -1.90
CA ILE A 155 4.41 -1.65 -1.83
C ILE A 155 4.11 -2.97 -2.56
N LYS A 156 2.91 -3.54 -2.37
CA LYS A 156 2.51 -4.78 -3.06
C LYS A 156 2.42 -4.60 -4.58
N ASP A 157 1.91 -3.45 -5.02
CA ASP A 157 1.69 -3.16 -6.43
C ASP A 157 3.00 -2.86 -7.17
N ASN A 158 4.01 -2.34 -6.46
CA ASN A 158 5.29 -1.95 -7.06
C ASN A 158 6.47 -2.62 -6.37
N LYS A 159 6.82 -3.82 -6.83
CA LYS A 159 7.92 -4.64 -6.30
C LYS A 159 9.30 -3.99 -6.39
N ASN A 160 9.46 -2.93 -7.16
CA ASN A 160 10.75 -2.23 -7.31
C ASN A 160 10.98 -1.18 -6.21
N LEU A 161 9.95 -0.88 -5.39
CA LEU A 161 10.05 0.07 -4.27
C LEU A 161 11.01 -0.40 -3.17
N VAL A 162 11.17 -1.72 -3.07
CA VAL A 162 11.91 -2.38 -2.01
C VAL A 162 13.09 -3.08 -2.69
N PRO A 163 14.34 -2.76 -2.32
CA PRO A 163 15.53 -3.34 -2.95
C PRO A 163 15.66 -4.86 -2.72
#